data_AF-A0A1H9TVD8-F1
#
_entry.id   AF-A0A1H9TVD8-F1
#
_cell.length_a   1.000
_cell.length_b   1.000
_cell.length_c   1.000
_cell.angle_alpha   90.00
_cell.angle_beta   90.00
_cell.angle_gamma   90.00
#
_symmetry.space_group_name_H-M   'P 1'
#
loop_
_entity.id
_entity.type
_entity.pdbx_description
1 polymer ?
#
loop_
_entity_poly.entity_id
_entity_poly.type
_entity_poly.pdbx_seq_one_letter_code
_entity_poly.pdbx_strand_id
1 'polypeptide(L)'
;MNQRVKWSVLLAALATAGSAALAPGVAQADDNPPTIRELLDKCDNGTDVCVFHPDGPPRDSTGESHQVGDSAFNCTQDLQRSTVGWSDTTGESNSVGVSLSAEYGFAEVFKVSIETNYQHTWESSHTETDQTNIDVRPGEVGWVTREAQLQTVSGQYEMHFPDRFHGHYIWYVPFEATGPKPDAPSTKTQHTRQMTDDERSQHCG
;
A
#
# COMPACT_ATOMS: atom_id res chain seq x y z
N MET A 1 -78.77 31.85 -1.36
CA MET A 1 -79.64 31.91 -2.57
C MET A 1 -78.68 31.80 -3.75
N ASN A 2 -78.61 30.75 -4.56
CA ASN A 2 -79.70 30.00 -5.19
C ASN A 2 -79.34 28.54 -5.52
N GLN A 3 -80.39 27.72 -5.37
CA GLN A 3 -80.81 26.57 -6.17
C GLN A 3 -80.09 25.21 -6.12
N ARG A 4 -80.97 24.23 -5.86
CA ARG A 4 -80.87 22.76 -5.92
C ARG A 4 -80.54 22.29 -7.34
N VAL A 5 -80.02 21.07 -7.51
CA VAL A 5 -80.73 19.93 -8.17
C VAL A 5 -79.81 18.72 -8.39
N LYS A 6 -80.34 17.58 -7.94
CA LYS A 6 -80.27 16.15 -8.32
C LYS A 6 -79.24 15.63 -9.36
N TRP A 7 -78.56 14.58 -8.90
CA TRP A 7 -78.14 13.31 -9.50
C TRP A 7 -78.34 13.06 -11.01
N SER A 8 -77.29 12.53 -11.66
CA SER A 8 -77.39 11.52 -12.73
C SER A 8 -76.08 10.72 -12.83
N VAL A 9 -76.22 9.40 -12.86
CA VAL A 9 -75.15 8.41 -13.11
C VAL A 9 -74.86 8.36 -14.61
N LEU A 10 -73.58 8.25 -14.98
CA LEU A 10 -73.17 7.70 -16.27
C LEU A 10 -71.88 6.88 -16.09
N LEU A 11 -72.02 5.57 -16.32
CA LEU A 11 -70.91 4.65 -16.55
C LEU A 11 -70.29 4.93 -17.92
N ALA A 12 -68.97 4.96 -17.98
CA ALA A 12 -68.20 4.69 -19.19
C ALA A 12 -67.17 3.60 -18.86
N ALA A 13 -67.29 2.45 -19.52
CA ALA A 13 -66.30 1.39 -19.53
C ALA A 13 -65.41 1.57 -20.77
N LEU A 14 -64.09 1.35 -20.66
CA LEU A 14 -63.19 0.83 -21.72
C LEU A 14 -61.75 0.63 -21.19
N ALA A 15 -61.44 -0.65 -20.89
CA ALA A 15 -60.27 -1.46 -21.22
C ALA A 15 -58.81 -0.92 -21.30
N THR A 16 -57.93 -1.78 -20.74
CA THR A 16 -56.51 -2.10 -21.06
C THR A 16 -55.38 -1.14 -20.70
N ALA A 17 -54.52 -1.54 -19.75
CA ALA A 17 -53.23 -2.19 -20.02
C ALA A 17 -52.53 -2.50 -18.69
N GLY A 18 -52.07 -3.75 -18.52
CA GLY A 18 -51.43 -4.21 -17.31
C GLY A 18 -50.16 -3.42 -17.00
N SER A 19 -50.16 -2.74 -15.86
CA SER A 19 -48.93 -2.24 -15.25
C SER A 19 -48.21 -3.43 -14.62
N ALA A 20 -47.40 -4.13 -15.40
CA ALA A 20 -46.33 -4.94 -14.83
C ALA A 20 -45.38 -3.97 -14.12
N ALA A 21 -45.55 -3.85 -12.81
CA ALA A 21 -44.58 -3.19 -11.95
C ALA A 21 -43.28 -3.97 -12.08
N LEU A 22 -42.33 -3.44 -12.87
CA LEU A 22 -40.94 -3.83 -12.77
C LEU A 22 -40.47 -3.41 -11.39
N ALA A 23 -40.56 -4.32 -10.42
CA ALA A 23 -39.90 -4.14 -9.15
C ALA A 23 -38.39 -4.00 -9.46
N PRO A 24 -37.71 -2.94 -9.02
CA PRO A 24 -36.26 -2.89 -9.11
C PRO A 24 -35.75 -4.12 -8.35
N GLY A 25 -35.06 -5.02 -9.06
CA GLY A 25 -34.38 -6.14 -8.42
C GLY A 25 -33.44 -5.55 -7.38
N VAL A 26 -33.71 -5.82 -6.12
CA VAL A 26 -32.75 -5.58 -5.05
C VAL A 26 -31.50 -6.38 -5.43
N ALA A 27 -30.40 -5.69 -5.68
CA ALA A 27 -29.11 -6.34 -5.79
C ALA A 27 -28.91 -7.14 -4.49
N GLN A 28 -29.02 -8.46 -4.59
CA GLN A 28 -28.63 -9.34 -3.49
C GLN A 28 -27.12 -9.15 -3.37
N ALA A 29 -26.67 -8.51 -2.28
CA ALA A 29 -25.27 -8.58 -1.92
C ALA A 29 -24.96 -10.06 -1.73
N ASP A 30 -23.97 -10.58 -2.45
CA ASP A 30 -23.53 -11.96 -2.32
C ASP A 30 -23.18 -12.23 -0.85
N ASP A 31 -23.73 -13.29 -0.26
CA ASP A 31 -23.54 -13.61 1.16
C ASP A 31 -22.06 -13.94 1.47
N ASN A 32 -21.25 -14.18 0.43
CA ASN A 32 -19.81 -14.40 0.54
C ASN A 32 -19.06 -13.74 -0.62
N PRO A 33 -18.85 -12.41 -0.59
CA PRO A 33 -18.16 -11.70 -1.67
C PRO A 33 -16.71 -12.18 -1.80
N PRO A 34 -16.14 -12.19 -3.02
CA PRO A 34 -14.75 -12.58 -3.22
C PRO A 34 -13.80 -11.65 -2.47
N THR A 35 -12.67 -12.18 -2.02
CA THR A 35 -11.63 -11.35 -1.41
C THR A 35 -10.95 -10.45 -2.45
N ILE A 36 -10.35 -9.34 -2.03
CA ILE A 36 -9.52 -8.49 -2.90
C ILE A 36 -8.43 -9.33 -3.58
N ARG A 37 -7.76 -10.21 -2.84
CA ARG A 37 -6.71 -11.07 -3.40
C ARG A 37 -7.25 -12.01 -4.47
N GLU A 38 -8.40 -12.63 -4.23
CA GLU A 38 -9.07 -13.53 -5.18
C GLU A 38 -9.47 -12.81 -6.47
N LEU A 39 -9.93 -11.55 -6.37
CA LEU A 39 -10.19 -10.73 -7.55
C LEU A 39 -8.90 -10.44 -8.31
N LEU A 40 -7.85 -9.95 -7.63
CA LEU A 40 -6.58 -9.61 -8.26
C LEU A 40 -5.86 -10.83 -8.88
N ASP A 41 -6.09 -12.03 -8.36
CA ASP A 41 -5.62 -13.29 -8.97
C ASP A 41 -6.19 -13.55 -10.37
N LYS A 42 -7.30 -12.89 -10.73
CA LYS A 42 -7.92 -12.97 -12.06
C LYS A 42 -7.42 -11.91 -13.02
N CYS A 43 -6.63 -10.94 -12.55
CA CYS A 43 -6.05 -9.91 -13.39
C CYS A 43 -5.12 -10.56 -14.44
N ASP A 44 -5.42 -10.30 -15.72
CA ASP A 44 -4.78 -10.94 -16.89
C ASP A 44 -4.83 -12.49 -16.89
N ASN A 45 -5.67 -13.08 -16.04
CA ASN A 45 -5.88 -14.52 -15.89
C ASN A 45 -7.36 -14.83 -15.63
N GLY A 46 -8.21 -14.39 -16.56
CA GLY A 46 -9.68 -14.55 -16.48
C GLY A 46 -10.47 -13.27 -16.72
N THR A 47 -9.79 -12.14 -16.90
CA THR A 47 -10.39 -10.85 -17.28
C THR A 47 -10.00 -10.45 -18.70
N ASP A 48 -10.91 -9.78 -19.41
CA ASP A 48 -10.63 -9.11 -20.70
C ASP A 48 -9.99 -7.73 -20.51
N VAL A 49 -10.24 -7.10 -19.35
CA VAL A 49 -9.62 -5.83 -18.94
C VAL A 49 -9.12 -5.99 -17.53
N CYS A 50 -7.85 -5.67 -17.31
CA CYS A 50 -7.31 -5.40 -15.98
C CYS A 50 -6.39 -4.18 -16.05
N VAL A 51 -6.83 -3.05 -15.49
CA VAL A 51 -6.08 -1.80 -15.51
C VAL A 51 -6.03 -1.22 -14.12
N PHE A 52 -4.84 -0.80 -13.67
CA PHE A 52 -4.68 -0.05 -12.44
C PHE A 52 -4.75 1.45 -12.70
N HIS A 53 -5.70 2.11 -12.03
CA HIS A 53 -5.89 3.55 -12.04
C HIS A 53 -5.40 4.14 -10.71
N PRO A 54 -4.27 4.86 -10.69
CA PRO A 54 -3.82 5.54 -9.49
C PRO A 54 -4.78 6.67 -9.08
N ASP A 55 -4.97 6.87 -7.77
CA ASP A 55 -5.82 7.95 -7.23
C ASP A 55 -5.20 9.35 -7.40
N GLY A 56 -3.90 9.39 -7.69
CA GLY A 56 -3.10 10.61 -7.78
C GLY A 56 -1.62 10.31 -7.57
N PRO A 57 -0.77 11.35 -7.49
CA PRO A 57 0.67 11.18 -7.36
C PRO A 57 1.08 10.39 -6.10
N PRO A 58 2.23 9.70 -6.12
CA PRO A 58 2.73 8.99 -4.94
C PRO A 58 2.88 9.92 -3.73
N ARG A 59 2.59 9.39 -2.54
CA ARG A 59 2.80 10.07 -1.26
C ARG A 59 4.14 9.67 -0.68
N ASP A 60 4.97 10.65 -0.36
CA ASP A 60 6.26 10.40 0.29
C ASP A 60 6.08 10.16 1.80
N SER A 61 6.88 9.24 2.34
CA SER A 61 7.01 9.04 3.78
C SER A 61 8.42 8.60 4.15
N THR A 62 8.71 8.55 5.45
CA THR A 62 9.97 8.07 5.99
C THR A 62 9.68 6.82 6.82
N GLY A 63 10.45 5.75 6.58
CA GLY A 63 10.34 4.49 7.32
C GLY A 63 10.80 4.62 8.77
N GLU A 64 10.65 3.55 9.54
CA GLU A 64 11.04 3.54 10.94
C GLU A 64 12.56 3.61 11.12
N SER A 65 13.00 4.43 12.08
CA SER A 65 14.40 4.48 12.50
C SER A 65 14.79 3.19 13.19
N HIS A 66 15.80 2.53 12.65
CA HIS A 66 16.37 1.32 13.25
C HIS A 66 17.89 1.31 13.12
N GLN A 67 18.57 0.57 14.01
CA GLN A 67 20.02 0.48 14.00
C GLN A 67 20.52 -0.27 12.77
N VAL A 68 21.57 0.26 12.16
CA VAL A 68 22.29 -0.38 11.05
C VAL A 68 23.76 -0.57 11.43
N GLY A 69 24.30 -1.73 11.07
CA GLY A 69 25.65 -2.14 11.46
C GLY A 69 25.83 -2.36 12.96
N ASP A 70 27.07 -2.67 13.33
CA ASP A 70 27.44 -2.94 14.71
C ASP A 70 27.61 -1.67 15.54
N SER A 71 27.39 -1.78 16.84
CA SER A 71 27.71 -0.72 17.79
C SER A 71 29.24 -0.59 17.98
N ALA A 72 29.72 0.64 18.12
CA ALA A 72 31.11 0.97 18.41
C ALA A 72 31.29 1.28 19.91
N PHE A 73 32.04 0.46 20.63
CA PHE A 73 32.30 0.63 22.06
C PHE A 73 33.66 1.29 22.29
N ASN A 74 33.68 2.36 23.11
CA ASN A 74 34.93 3.01 23.50
C ASN A 74 35.30 2.69 24.95
N CYS A 75 36.15 1.68 25.10
CA CYS A 75 36.67 1.22 26.37
C CYS A 75 37.87 2.03 26.90
N THR A 76 38.27 3.10 26.20
CA THR A 76 39.44 3.91 26.55
C THR A 76 39.05 5.18 27.31
N GLN A 77 40.06 5.94 27.75
CA GLN A 77 39.88 7.24 28.40
C GLN A 77 39.90 8.41 27.40
N ASP A 78 40.10 8.13 26.11
CA ASP A 78 40.22 9.13 25.06
C ASP A 78 39.03 9.06 24.09
N LEU A 79 38.75 10.16 23.39
CA LEU A 79 37.76 10.16 22.30
C LEU A 79 38.23 9.22 21.18
N GLN A 80 37.35 8.33 20.72
CA GLN A 80 37.64 7.47 19.58
C GLN A 80 36.71 7.78 18.41
N ARG A 81 37.29 7.88 17.21
CA ARG A 81 36.53 7.89 15.97
C ARG A 81 36.47 6.47 15.42
N SER A 82 35.28 5.93 15.33
CA SER A 82 35.02 4.59 14.81
C SER A 82 34.31 4.67 13.47
N THR A 83 34.66 3.77 12.54
CA THR A 83 33.97 3.62 11.25
C THR A 83 33.04 2.42 11.35
N VAL A 84 31.73 2.65 11.22
CA VAL A 84 30.70 1.60 11.20
C VAL A 84 30.32 1.34 9.75
N GLY A 85 30.70 0.16 9.24
CA GLY A 85 30.21 -0.33 7.95
C GLY A 85 28.86 -1.02 8.12
N TRP A 86 27.92 -0.77 7.21
CA TRP A 86 26.58 -1.34 7.28
C TRP A 86 25.99 -1.58 5.88
N SER A 87 25.05 -2.53 5.83
CA SER A 87 24.21 -2.79 4.68
C SER A 87 22.79 -3.02 5.18
N ASP A 88 21.82 -2.32 4.62
CA ASP A 88 20.43 -2.39 5.03
C ASP A 88 19.50 -2.51 3.82
N THR A 89 18.46 -3.35 3.92
CA THR A 89 17.51 -3.59 2.83
C THR A 89 16.11 -3.19 3.27
N THR A 90 15.52 -2.27 2.53
CA THR A 90 14.13 -1.86 2.70
C THR A 90 13.26 -2.54 1.64
N GLY A 91 12.25 -3.28 2.07
CA GLY A 91 11.29 -3.93 1.18
C GLY A 91 9.99 -3.14 1.00
N GLU A 92 9.17 -3.58 0.05
CA GLU A 92 7.82 -3.10 -0.13
C GLU A 92 6.80 -3.81 0.77
N SER A 93 5.61 -3.22 0.86
CA SER A 93 4.40 -3.80 1.45
C SER A 93 3.18 -3.34 0.67
N ASN A 94 2.07 -4.06 0.77
CA ASN A 94 0.81 -3.68 0.12
C ASN A 94 -0.41 -4.24 0.84
N SER A 95 -1.59 -3.80 0.41
CA SER A 95 -2.88 -4.12 1.02
C SER A 95 -3.30 -5.59 0.93
N VAL A 96 -2.61 -6.43 0.15
CA VAL A 96 -2.90 -7.87 0.01
C VAL A 96 -1.81 -8.79 0.55
N GLY A 97 -0.72 -8.24 1.08
CA GLY A 97 0.30 -8.98 1.83
C GLY A 97 1.18 -9.93 0.99
N VAL A 98 1.26 -9.74 -0.32
CA VAL A 98 2.14 -10.53 -1.21
C VAL A 98 3.25 -9.67 -1.82
N SER A 99 4.34 -10.29 -2.26
CA SER A 99 5.44 -9.56 -2.90
C SER A 99 5.14 -9.27 -4.38
N LEU A 100 5.15 -8.01 -4.80
CA LEU A 100 4.97 -7.61 -6.20
C LEU A 100 6.17 -8.04 -7.07
N SER A 101 7.32 -8.34 -6.48
CA SER A 101 8.46 -8.92 -7.21
C SER A 101 8.29 -10.40 -7.56
N ALA A 102 7.47 -11.15 -6.82
CA ALA A 102 7.27 -12.58 -7.02
C ALA A 102 5.94 -12.91 -7.72
N GLU A 103 5.00 -11.98 -7.69
CA GLU A 103 3.67 -12.12 -8.29
C GLU A 103 3.66 -11.72 -9.77
N TYR A 104 2.84 -12.41 -10.55
CA TYR A 104 2.55 -12.12 -11.96
C TYR A 104 1.12 -11.55 -12.09
N GLY A 105 0.74 -11.05 -13.27
CA GLY A 105 -0.60 -10.49 -13.51
C GLY A 105 -0.74 -9.11 -12.88
N PHE A 106 -1.51 -8.98 -11.80
CA PHE A 106 -1.80 -7.65 -11.21
C PHE A 106 -0.54 -6.88 -10.82
N ALA A 107 0.50 -7.55 -10.32
CA ALA A 107 1.76 -6.89 -9.98
C ALA A 107 2.50 -6.31 -11.20
N GLU A 108 2.40 -6.94 -12.38
CA GLU A 108 2.97 -6.42 -13.62
C GLU A 108 2.14 -5.22 -14.11
N VAL A 109 0.81 -5.33 -14.11
CA VAL A 109 -0.11 -4.22 -14.43
C VAL A 109 0.16 -3.01 -13.53
N PHE A 110 0.36 -3.23 -12.23
CA PHE A 110 0.75 -2.18 -11.29
C PHE A 110 2.04 -1.48 -11.75
N LYS A 111 3.13 -2.25 -11.92
CA LYS A 111 4.45 -1.72 -12.26
C LYS A 111 4.45 -0.94 -13.57
N VAL A 112 3.77 -1.45 -14.59
CA VAL A 112 3.60 -0.77 -15.88
C VAL A 112 2.79 0.52 -15.71
N SER A 113 1.75 0.52 -14.87
CA SER A 113 0.98 1.73 -14.56
C SER A 113 1.83 2.79 -13.86
N ILE A 114 2.69 2.41 -12.90
CA ILE A 114 3.64 3.33 -12.25
C ILE A 114 4.61 3.93 -13.28
N GLU A 115 5.22 3.09 -14.11
CA GLU A 115 6.16 3.54 -15.14
C GLU A 115 5.50 4.51 -16.13
N THR A 116 4.28 4.19 -16.56
CA THR A 116 3.53 4.99 -17.54
C THR A 116 3.10 6.35 -16.95
N ASN A 117 2.60 6.36 -15.71
CA ASN A 117 2.03 7.57 -15.10
C ASN A 117 3.08 8.47 -14.45
N TYR A 118 4.16 7.90 -13.91
CA TYR A 118 5.14 8.63 -13.10
C TYR A 118 6.55 8.63 -13.68
N GLN A 119 6.77 7.97 -14.83
CA GLN A 119 8.04 7.96 -15.55
C GLN A 119 9.22 7.39 -14.73
N HIS A 120 8.92 6.49 -13.80
CA HIS A 120 9.92 5.72 -13.06
C HIS A 120 9.44 4.29 -12.82
N THR A 121 10.38 3.36 -12.66
CA THR A 121 10.06 1.98 -12.30
C THR A 121 9.71 1.89 -10.81
N TRP A 122 8.83 0.97 -10.45
CA TRP A 122 8.58 0.63 -9.05
C TRP A 122 9.69 -0.28 -8.50
N GLU A 123 10.26 0.08 -7.37
CA GLU A 123 11.24 -0.75 -6.66
C GLU A 123 10.54 -1.57 -5.56
N SER A 124 10.63 -2.90 -5.65
CA SER A 124 10.09 -3.78 -4.61
C SER A 124 11.02 -3.94 -3.41
N SER A 125 12.30 -3.64 -3.59
CA SER A 125 13.28 -3.59 -2.50
C SER A 125 14.47 -2.73 -2.90
N HIS A 126 15.09 -2.10 -1.92
CA HIS A 126 16.30 -1.30 -2.10
C HIS A 126 17.31 -1.64 -1.01
N THR A 127 18.53 -1.99 -1.40
CA THR A 127 19.65 -2.23 -0.49
C THR A 127 20.63 -1.07 -0.56
N GLU A 128 20.87 -0.44 0.58
CA GLU A 128 21.88 0.59 0.74
C GLU A 128 23.07 0.04 1.52
N THR A 129 24.29 0.32 1.07
CA THR A 129 25.54 -0.06 1.72
C THR A 129 26.41 1.17 1.88
N ASP A 130 26.90 1.43 3.08
CA ASP A 130 27.69 2.62 3.38
C ASP A 130 28.63 2.42 4.58
N GLN A 131 29.47 3.42 4.84
CA GLN A 131 30.28 3.53 6.04
C GLN A 131 30.03 4.88 6.71
N THR A 132 29.67 4.85 7.99
CA THR A 132 29.45 6.05 8.78
C THR A 132 30.51 6.17 9.86
N ASN A 133 31.17 7.32 9.93
CA ASN A 133 32.10 7.62 11.02
C ASN A 133 31.32 8.17 12.22
N ILE A 134 31.63 7.69 13.41
CA ILE A 134 31.05 8.14 14.68
C ILE A 134 32.14 8.44 15.70
N ASP A 135 32.00 9.58 16.39
CA ASP A 135 32.88 9.97 17.49
C ASP A 135 32.27 9.46 18.81
N VAL A 136 32.88 8.43 19.40
CA VAL A 136 32.42 7.78 20.63
C VAL A 136 33.29 8.25 21.79
N ARG A 137 32.67 8.84 22.81
CA ARG A 137 33.39 9.36 23.99
C ARG A 137 33.88 8.23 24.91
N PRO A 138 34.85 8.50 25.79
CA PRO A 138 35.29 7.54 26.80
C PRO A 138 34.12 6.91 27.56
N GLY A 139 34.07 5.58 27.62
CA GLY A 139 33.03 4.86 28.34
C GLY A 139 31.66 4.84 27.67
N GLU A 140 31.55 5.32 26.42
CA GLU A 140 30.30 5.30 25.64
C GLU A 140 30.26 4.17 24.61
N VAL A 141 29.04 3.86 24.20
CA VAL A 141 28.72 3.08 23.00
C VAL A 141 28.08 4.02 21.99
N GLY A 142 28.50 3.91 20.73
CA GLY A 142 27.94 4.63 19.60
C GLY A 142 27.30 3.67 18.59
N TRP A 143 26.24 4.10 17.92
CA TRP A 143 25.60 3.34 16.85
C TRP A 143 25.00 4.29 15.81
N VAL A 144 24.63 3.72 14.66
CA VAL A 144 24.03 4.45 13.55
C VAL A 144 22.61 3.94 13.37
N THR A 145 21.64 4.83 13.21
CA THR A 145 20.30 4.46 12.75
C THR A 145 20.05 4.97 11.34
N ARG A 146 19.19 4.25 10.61
CA ARG A 146 18.75 4.59 9.26
C ARG A 146 17.23 4.69 9.21
N GLU A 147 16.76 5.66 8.45
CA GLU A 147 15.36 5.81 8.05
C GLU A 147 15.28 5.92 6.53
N ALA A 148 14.69 4.91 5.88
CA ALA A 148 14.54 4.88 4.43
C ALA A 148 13.48 5.89 3.97
N GLN A 149 13.68 6.51 2.80
CA GLN A 149 12.61 7.25 2.13
C GLN A 149 11.72 6.26 1.37
N LEU A 150 10.42 6.40 1.56
CA LEU A 150 9.39 5.53 1.02
C LEU A 150 8.42 6.34 0.16
N GLN A 151 7.79 5.67 -0.79
CA GLN A 151 6.64 6.18 -1.53
C GLN A 151 5.45 5.24 -1.37
N THR A 152 4.26 5.80 -1.27
CA THR A 152 3.00 5.05 -1.25
C THR A 152 2.14 5.44 -2.44
N VAL A 153 1.70 4.45 -3.20
CA VAL A 153 0.74 4.64 -4.30
C VAL A 153 -0.56 3.93 -3.92
N SER A 154 -1.65 4.69 -4.00
CA SER A 154 -3.02 4.22 -3.79
C SER A 154 -3.78 4.31 -5.11
N GLY A 155 -4.74 3.41 -5.33
CA GLY A 155 -5.57 3.41 -6.53
C GLY A 155 -6.57 2.27 -6.54
N GLN A 156 -7.14 2.04 -7.72
CA GLN A 156 -8.11 0.96 -7.95
C GLN A 156 -7.80 0.21 -9.24
N TYR A 157 -7.97 -1.11 -9.20
CA TYR A 157 -8.07 -1.91 -10.42
C TYR A 157 -9.48 -1.84 -10.98
N GLU A 158 -9.61 -1.62 -12.27
CA GLU A 158 -10.81 -1.86 -13.05
C GLU A 158 -10.66 -3.21 -13.76
N MET A 159 -11.58 -4.13 -13.47
CA MET A 159 -11.52 -5.50 -13.94
C MET A 159 -12.81 -5.86 -14.68
N HIS A 160 -12.71 -6.25 -15.95
CA HIS A 160 -13.84 -6.75 -16.74
C HIS A 160 -13.69 -8.24 -17.02
N PHE A 161 -14.71 -9.00 -16.67
CA PHE A 161 -14.77 -10.43 -16.91
C PHE A 161 -15.67 -10.73 -18.13
N PRO A 162 -15.30 -11.69 -18.99
CA PRO A 162 -16.14 -12.13 -20.11
C PRO A 162 -17.44 -12.81 -19.61
N ASP A 163 -17.32 -13.57 -18.51
CA ASP A 163 -18.42 -14.21 -17.80
C ASP A 163 -18.55 -13.64 -16.38
N ARG A 164 -19.73 -13.76 -15.75
CA ARG A 164 -19.93 -13.24 -14.38
C ARG A 164 -19.01 -13.96 -13.40
N PHE A 165 -18.17 -13.21 -12.70
CA PHE A 165 -17.39 -13.69 -11.56
C PHE A 165 -18.07 -13.20 -10.27
N HIS A 166 -18.51 -14.14 -9.43
CA HIS A 166 -19.36 -13.88 -8.25
C HIS A 166 -20.54 -12.93 -8.58
N GLY A 167 -21.23 -13.21 -9.69
CA GLY A 167 -22.44 -12.47 -10.10
C GLY A 167 -22.19 -11.13 -10.82
N HIS A 168 -20.95 -10.66 -10.93
CA HIS A 168 -20.61 -9.37 -11.54
C HIS A 168 -19.71 -9.53 -12.77
N TYR A 169 -19.90 -8.67 -13.78
CA TYR A 169 -19.01 -8.56 -14.93
C TYR A 169 -17.87 -7.56 -14.71
N ILE A 170 -18.08 -6.56 -13.85
CA ILE A 170 -17.15 -5.45 -13.63
C ILE A 170 -16.89 -5.35 -12.13
N TRP A 171 -15.60 -5.29 -11.78
CA TRP A 171 -15.13 -5.10 -10.41
C TRP A 171 -14.20 -3.90 -10.33
N TYR A 172 -14.34 -3.11 -9.27
CA TYR A 172 -13.40 -2.07 -8.88
C TYR A 172 -12.74 -2.47 -7.58
N VAL A 173 -11.42 -2.65 -7.59
CA VAL A 173 -10.69 -3.29 -6.50
C VAL A 173 -9.64 -2.33 -5.94
N PRO A 174 -9.81 -1.81 -4.72
CA PRO A 174 -8.84 -0.87 -4.15
C PRO A 174 -7.52 -1.58 -3.84
N PHE A 175 -6.42 -0.89 -4.11
CA PHE A 175 -5.08 -1.40 -3.88
C PHE A 175 -4.15 -0.26 -3.44
N GLU A 176 -3.30 -0.57 -2.48
CA GLU A 176 -2.27 0.35 -1.99
C GLU A 176 -0.96 -0.42 -1.83
N ALA A 177 0.14 0.17 -2.30
CA ALA A 177 1.48 -0.35 -2.12
C ALA A 177 2.41 0.75 -1.62
N THR A 178 3.28 0.39 -0.68
CA THR A 178 4.38 1.22 -0.18
C THR A 178 5.69 0.53 -0.50
N GLY A 179 6.63 1.24 -1.09
CA GLY A 179 7.94 0.73 -1.45
C GLY A 179 9.04 1.78 -1.27
N PRO A 180 10.32 1.38 -1.37
CA PRO A 180 11.43 2.32 -1.45
C PRO A 180 11.19 3.40 -2.51
N LYS A 181 11.56 4.64 -2.19
CA LYS A 181 11.53 5.73 -3.15
C LYS A 181 12.83 5.72 -3.98
N PRO A 182 12.75 5.57 -5.32
CA PRO A 182 13.92 5.59 -6.19
C PRO A 182 14.73 6.86 -6.00
N ASP A 183 16.06 6.71 -6.02
CA ASP A 183 17.05 7.79 -5.97
C ASP A 183 16.92 8.75 -4.76
N ALA A 184 16.16 8.37 -3.73
CA ALA A 184 15.98 9.20 -2.54
C ALA A 184 17.01 8.85 -1.45
N PRO A 185 17.75 9.84 -0.91
CA PRO A 185 18.70 9.57 0.15
C PRO A 185 17.98 9.18 1.45
N SER A 186 18.50 8.18 2.17
CA SER A 186 18.04 7.84 3.51
C SER A 186 18.53 8.86 4.55
N THR A 187 17.81 8.97 5.67
CA THR A 187 18.29 9.71 6.84
C THR A 187 19.15 8.79 7.69
N LYS A 188 20.34 9.27 8.08
CA LYS A 188 21.32 8.53 8.88
C LYS A 188 21.63 9.34 10.12
N THR A 189 21.40 8.76 11.29
CA THR A 189 21.63 9.45 12.57
C THR A 189 22.66 8.70 13.39
N GLN A 190 23.66 9.41 13.88
CA GLN A 190 24.66 8.89 14.81
C GLN A 190 24.18 9.12 16.23
N HIS A 191 24.26 8.09 17.06
CA HIS A 191 23.84 8.15 18.45
C HIS A 191 24.99 7.70 19.33
N THR A 192 25.16 8.32 20.48
CA THR A 192 26.01 7.79 21.55
C THR A 192 25.27 7.81 22.88
N ARG A 193 25.64 6.89 23.76
CA ARG A 193 25.24 6.91 25.17
C ARG A 193 26.32 6.25 26.03
N GLN A 194 26.26 6.49 27.33
CA GLN A 194 27.06 5.75 28.30
C GLN A 194 26.78 4.24 28.20
N MET A 195 27.85 3.44 28.22
CA MET A 195 27.73 1.99 28.33
C MET A 195 27.06 1.61 29.64
N THR A 196 26.20 0.60 29.58
CA THR A 196 25.72 -0.06 30.80
C THR A 196 26.87 -0.85 31.45
N ASP A 197 26.70 -1.23 32.72
CA ASP A 197 27.70 -2.06 33.42
C ASP A 197 27.89 -3.42 32.72
N ASP A 198 26.82 -4.00 32.20
CA ASP A 198 26.85 -5.26 31.44
C ASP A 198 27.63 -5.10 30.13
N GLU A 199 27.37 -4.04 29.36
CA GLU A 199 28.11 -3.77 28.12
C GLU A 199 29.59 -3.53 28.40
N ARG A 200 29.90 -2.78 29.45
CA ARG A 200 31.28 -2.54 29.88
C ARG A 200 31.97 -3.86 30.25
N SER A 201 31.30 -4.72 31.02
CA SER A 201 31.86 -6.03 31.38
C SER A 201 32.04 -6.96 30.19
N GLN A 202 31.16 -6.90 29.19
CA GLN A 202 31.21 -7.78 28.01
C GLN A 202 32.23 -7.32 26.97
N HIS A 203 32.44 -6.01 26.83
CA HIS A 203 33.22 -5.44 25.72
C HIS A 203 34.55 -4.81 26.15
N CYS A 204 34.73 -4.44 27.43
CA CYS A 204 35.89 -3.66 27.88
C CYS A 204 36.87 -4.39 28.81
N GLY A 205 36.53 -5.60 29.27
CA GLY A 205 37.40 -6.43 30.11
C GLY A 205 37.37 -6.08 31.59
#